data_AF-A0A934ENA0-F1
#
_entry.id   AF-A0A934ENA0-F1
#
_cell.length_a   1.000
_cell.length_b   1.000
_cell.length_c   1.000
_cell.angle_alpha   90.00
_cell.angle_beta   90.00
_cell.angle_gamma   90.00
#
_symmetry.space_group_name_H-M   'P 1'
#
loop_
_entity.id
_entity.type
_entity.pdbx_description
1 polymer ?
#
loop_
_entity_poly.entity_id
_entity_poly.type
_entity_poly.pdbx_seq_one_letter_code
_entity_poly.pdbx_strand_id
1 'polypeptide(L)' 'MNFFWTEKRVVVTGGAGFLGSFVVEQLRAKGCRQIVVPRSQDYDLVQMEAVQQLYGDANP' A
#
# COMPACT_ATOMS: atom_id res chain seq x y z
N MET A 1 -8.63 -21.72 -6.02
CA MET A 1 -8.01 -20.65 -5.21
C MET A 1 -7.37 -19.64 -6.15
N ASN A 2 -7.71 -18.36 -6.05
CA ASN A 2 -7.13 -17.33 -6.90
C ASN A 2 -5.85 -16.80 -6.23
N PHE A 3 -4.68 -17.15 -6.77
CA PHE A 3 -3.37 -16.80 -6.21
C PHE A 3 -2.86 -15.41 -6.62
N PHE A 4 -3.65 -14.65 -7.38
CA PHE A 4 -3.23 -13.39 -7.99
C PHE A 4 -2.52 -12.44 -7.02
N TRP A 5 -2.98 -12.35 -5.76
CA TRP A 5 -2.47 -11.40 -4.77
C TRP A 5 -1.20 -11.86 -4.04
N THR A 6 -0.92 -13.15 -4.02
CA THR A 6 0.14 -13.74 -3.17
C THR A 6 1.53 -13.20 -3.51
N GLU A 7 1.78 -12.96 -4.79
CA GLU A 7 3.06 -12.52 -5.35
C GLU A 7 3.06 -11.02 -5.71
N LYS A 8 2.05 -10.26 -5.27
CA LYS A 8 1.94 -8.83 -5.58
C LYS A 8 2.47 -7.99 -4.43
N ARG A 9 3.17 -6.92 -4.80
CA ARG A 9 3.46 -5.78 -3.95
C ARG A 9 2.37 -4.75 -4.20
N VAL A 10 1.79 -4.23 -3.13
CA VAL A 10 0.66 -3.31 -3.24
C VAL A 10 0.89 -2.14 -2.29
N VAL A 11 0.82 -0.93 -2.84
CA VAL A 11 0.76 0.30 -2.05
C VAL A 11 -0.70 0.70 -1.88
N VAL A 12 -1.11 0.96 -0.64
CA VAL A 12 -2.45 1.50 -0.32
C VAL A 12 -2.28 2.87 0.32
N THR A 13 -2.36 3.94 -0.48
CA THR A 13 -2.38 5.32 0.04
C THR A 13 -3.66 5.53 0.86
N GLY A 14 -3.53 6.21 2.00
CA GLY A 14 -4.64 6.33 2.95
C GLY A 14 -5.08 4.99 3.58
N GLY A 15 -4.30 3.91 3.42
CA GLY A 15 -4.62 2.55 3.90
C GLY A 15 -4.76 2.41 5.40
N ALA A 16 -4.37 3.42 6.18
CA ALA A 16 -4.55 3.45 7.62
C ALA A 16 -5.68 4.39 8.09
N GLY A 17 -6.41 5.00 7.15
CA GLY A 17 -7.63 5.77 7.41
C GLY A 17 -8.88 4.90 7.38
N PHE A 18 -10.05 5.54 7.39
CA PHE A 18 -11.34 4.85 7.52
C PHE A 18 -11.59 3.78 6.44
N LEU A 19 -11.70 4.16 5.16
CA LEU A 19 -11.96 3.19 4.10
C LEU A 19 -10.73 2.33 3.80
N GLY A 20 -9.55 2.93 3.88
CA GLY A 20 -8.29 2.27 3.55
C GLY A 20 -7.99 1.07 4.44
N SER A 21 -8.36 1.11 5.73
CA SER A 21 -8.14 -0.01 6.64
C SER A 21 -8.89 -1.27 6.20
N PHE A 22 -10.14 -1.13 5.78
CA PHE A 22 -10.93 -2.25 5.23
C PHE A 22 -10.33 -2.79 3.93
N VAL A 23 -9.77 -1.94 3.06
CA VAL A 23 -9.08 -2.39 1.84
C VAL A 23 -7.85 -3.23 2.19
N VAL A 24 -7.05 -2.78 3.16
CA VAL A 24 -5.87 -3.51 3.64
C VAL A 24 -6.27 -4.86 4.24
N GLU A 25 -7.33 -4.91 5.06
CA GLU A 25 -7.86 -6.16 5.62
C GLU A 25 -8.28 -7.14 4.52
N GLN A 26 -9.00 -6.67 3.50
CA GLN A 26 -9.45 -7.51 2.39
C GLN A 26 -8.28 -8.01 1.52
N LEU A 27 -7.25 -7.19 1.29
CA LEU A 27 -6.04 -7.61 0.60
C LEU A 27 -5.31 -8.72 1.37
N ARG A 28 -5.20 -8.57 2.71
CA ARG A 28 -4.64 -9.63 3.58
C ARG A 28 -5.47 -10.90 3.54
N ALA A 29 -6.80 -10.79 3.61
CA ALA A 29 -7.72 -11.93 3.52
C ALA A 29 -7.63 -12.66 2.17
N LYS A 30 -7.30 -11.94 1.09
CA LYS A 30 -7.03 -12.51 -0.24
C LYS A 30 -5.61 -13.09 -0.40
N GLY A 31 -4.81 -13.08 0.66
CA GLY A 31 -3.46 -13.67 0.68
C GLY A 31 -2.34 -12.72 0.21
N CYS A 32 -2.61 -11.42 0.06
CA CYS A 32 -1.58 -10.44 -0.28
C CYS A 32 -0.57 -10.31 0.87
N ARG A 33 0.68 -10.67 0.61
CA ARG A 33 1.74 -10.70 1.64
C ARG A 33 2.50 -9.38 1.74
N GLN A 34 2.65 -8.67 0.63
CA GLN A 34 3.45 -7.46 0.55
C GLN A 34 2.54 -6.24 0.36
N ILE A 35 2.13 -5.64 1.47
CA ILE A 35 1.28 -4.43 1.48
C ILE A 35 2.04 -3.31 2.17
N VAL A 36 2.25 -2.20 1.48
CA VAL A 36 2.83 -0.97 2.03
C VAL A 36 1.71 0.04 2.23
N VAL A 37 1.63 0.59 3.43
CA VAL A 37 0.67 1.66 3.78
C VAL A 37 1.49 2.89 4.17
N PRO A 38 1.75 3.82 3.24
CA PRO A 38 2.51 5.03 3.57
C PRO A 38 1.76 5.88 4.57
N ARG A 39 2.48 6.46 5.52
CA ARG A 39 1.96 7.46 6.46
C ARG A 39 2.30 8.85 5.94
N SER A 40 1.37 9.80 6.10
CA SER A 40 1.58 11.19 5.69
C SER A 40 2.76 11.88 6.39
N GLN A 41 3.14 11.40 7.59
CA GLN A 41 4.32 11.88 8.31
C GLN A 41 5.65 11.44 7.68
N ASP A 42 5.65 10.33 6.93
CA ASP A 42 6.85 9.76 6.30
C ASP A 42 6.92 10.17 4.81
N TYR A 43 5.76 10.30 4.15
CA TYR A 43 5.64 10.73 2.76
C TYR A 43 4.52 11.76 2.62
N ASP A 44 4.87 13.02 2.34
CA ASP A 44 3.90 14.02 1.90
C ASP A 44 3.58 13.83 0.42
N LEU A 45 2.53 13.06 0.12
CA LEU A 45 2.13 12.71 -1.24
C LEU A 45 1.61 13.88 -2.09
N VAL A 46 1.51 15.09 -1.54
CA VAL A 46 1.31 16.31 -2.31
C VAL A 46 2.60 16.70 -3.06
N GLN A 47 3.77 16.36 -2.50
CA GLN A 47 5.07 16.61 -3.09
C GLN A 47 5.48 15.46 -4.01
N MET A 48 5.88 15.78 -5.24
CA MET A 48 6.25 14.76 -6.25
C MET A 48 7.50 13.96 -5.82
N GLU A 49 8.43 14.61 -5.13
CA GLU A 49 9.65 13.98 -4.64
C GLU A 49 9.35 12.87 -3.64
N ALA A 50 8.40 13.10 -2.73
CA ALA A 50 7.96 12.09 -1.76
C ALA A 50 7.21 10.94 -2.46
N VAL A 51 6.47 11.21 -3.54
CA VAL A 51 5.88 10.16 -4.38
C VAL A 51 6.98 9.32 -5.02
N GLN A 52 8.00 9.93 -5.61
CA GLN A 52 9.13 9.21 -6.22
C GLN A 52 9.88 8.35 -5.20
N GLN A 53 10.13 8.88 -3.99
CA GLN A 53 10.72 8.13 -2.88
C GLN A 53 9.86 6.93 -2.49
N LEU A 54 8.56 7.12 -2.31
CA LEU A 54 7.63 6.03 -2.00
C LEU A 54 7.67 4.92 -3.07
N TYR A 55 7.68 5.27 -4.35
CA TYR A 55 7.78 4.28 -5.43
C TYR A 55 9.11 3.53 -5.40
N GLY A 56 10.22 4.22 -5.10
CA GLY A 56 11.54 3.59 -4.93
C GLY A 56 11.58 2.60 -3.77
N ASP A 57 11.05 3.00 -2.62
CA ASP A 57 11.09 2.21 -1.39
C ASP A 57 10.09 1.04 -1.42
N ALA A 58 8.87 1.28 -1.90
CA ALA A 58 7.81 0.27 -1.90
C ALA A 58 7.86 -0.66 -3.12
N ASN A 59 8.37 -0.17 -4.27
CA ASN A 59 8.45 -0.87 -5.55
C ASN A 59 7.20 -1.74 -5.83
N PRO A 60 6.00 -1.12 -5.87
CA PRO A 60 4.73 -1.83 -6.04
C PRO A 60 4.60 -2.52 -7.40
#